data_AF-A0A2E2D692-F1
#
_entry.id   AF-A0A2E2D692-F1
#
_cell.length_a   1.000
_cell.length_b   1.000
_cell.length_c   1.000
_cell.angle_alpha   90.00
_cell.angle_beta   90.00
_cell.angle_gamma   90.00
#
_symmetry.space_group_name_H-M   'P 1'
#
loop_
_entity.id
_entity.type
_entity.pdbx_description
1 polymer ?
#
loop_
_entity_poly.entity_id
_entity_poly.type
_entity_poly.pdbx_seq_one_letter_code
_entity_poly.pdbx_strand_id
1 'polypeptide(L)'
;MSKSDPDFKDVEEMLTKFFSNADNQDFKKREAVKAITDKTFKKNYQGTTRETVPYNIGLAAYKYILDNGGTPREALEYSVTVHDKSLEWLDGIKHNPYYHSKETVKAHEDHPAQKTMLRNGTMDKSALKSSNTVNQQITRLSRYKKVSDKLEGLEDRVEGLEYEVDTHSKEINRLKRHTGIEELSDKSLGYQMYQQKMTQKKVAEELKVSIATVKRWWKEYKERDKEY
;
A
#
# COMPACT_ATOMS: atom_id res chain seq x y z
N MET A 1 33.73 53.25 -2.34
CA MET A 1 32.35 53.80 -2.32
C MET A 1 31.40 52.64 -2.50
N SER A 2 30.75 52.20 -1.41
CA SER A 2 29.77 51.10 -1.45
C SER A 2 28.47 51.64 -2.05
N LYS A 3 27.99 51.04 -3.15
CA LYS A 3 26.64 51.29 -3.66
C LYS A 3 25.71 50.42 -2.84
N SER A 4 24.93 51.05 -1.95
CA SER A 4 23.85 50.39 -1.22
C SER A 4 22.84 49.82 -2.22
N ASP A 5 22.55 48.53 -2.10
CA ASP A 5 21.48 47.88 -2.86
C ASP A 5 20.13 48.52 -2.54
N PRO A 6 19.25 48.71 -3.53
CA PRO A 6 17.93 49.33 -3.31
C PRO A 6 17.09 48.46 -2.38
N ASP A 7 16.46 49.10 -1.39
CA ASP A 7 15.59 48.44 -0.41
C ASP A 7 14.37 47.85 -1.14
N PHE A 8 13.87 46.70 -0.69
CA PHE A 8 12.77 45.98 -1.35
C PHE A 8 11.51 46.85 -1.45
N LYS A 9 11.35 47.80 -0.50
CA LYS A 9 10.31 48.83 -0.51
C LYS A 9 10.41 49.80 -1.69
N ASP A 10 11.62 50.16 -2.11
CA ASP A 10 11.81 51.09 -3.24
C ASP A 10 11.36 50.46 -4.56
N VAL A 11 11.55 49.13 -4.69
CA VAL A 11 11.11 48.35 -5.86
C VAL A 11 9.58 48.22 -5.88
N GLU A 12 8.97 47.99 -4.74
CA GLU A 12 7.51 47.85 -4.60
C GLU A 12 6.80 49.19 -4.87
N GLU A 13 7.36 50.32 -4.40
CA GLU A 13 6.84 51.66 -4.66
C GLU A 13 7.01 52.07 -6.14
N MET A 14 8.13 51.67 -6.77
CA MET A 14 8.34 51.85 -8.21
C MET A 14 7.32 51.07 -9.05
N LEU A 15 7.06 49.81 -8.69
CA LEU A 15 6.08 48.96 -9.38
C LEU A 15 4.67 49.54 -9.23
N THR A 16 4.30 49.99 -8.03
CA THR A 16 2.97 50.55 -7.75
C THR A 16 2.72 51.85 -8.51
N LYS A 17 3.72 52.73 -8.64
CA LYS A 17 3.65 53.93 -9.52
C LYS A 17 3.58 53.58 -11.01
N PHE A 18 4.10 52.42 -11.41
CA PHE A 18 4.07 51.96 -12.79
C PHE A 18 2.71 51.34 -13.19
N PHE A 19 1.99 50.74 -12.23
CA PHE A 19 0.69 50.09 -12.45
C PHE A 19 -0.52 51.02 -12.38
N SER A 20 -0.39 52.24 -11.84
CA SER A 20 -1.50 53.19 -11.72
C SER A 20 -1.79 54.00 -13.00
N ASN A 21 -1.00 53.86 -14.05
CA ASN A 21 -1.14 54.59 -15.32
C ASN A 21 -1.04 53.65 -16.55
N ALA A 22 -2.04 52.82 -16.86
CA ALA A 22 -2.20 52.30 -18.22
C ALA A 22 -3.53 51.59 -18.49
N ASP A 23 -4.33 52.18 -19.37
CA ASP A 23 -5.22 51.46 -20.28
C ASP A 23 -4.40 50.73 -21.39
N ASN A 24 -4.80 49.50 -21.70
CA ASN A 24 -4.65 48.76 -22.97
C ASN A 24 -3.28 48.62 -23.68
N GLN A 25 -2.13 48.80 -23.02
CA GLN A 25 -0.81 48.31 -23.50
C GLN A 25 -0.31 47.04 -22.76
N ASP A 26 -1.25 46.22 -22.32
CA ASP A 26 -1.04 45.30 -21.20
C ASP A 26 -0.25 44.03 -21.55
N PHE A 27 -0.22 43.58 -22.81
CA PHE A 27 0.43 42.30 -23.14
C PHE A 27 1.95 42.40 -23.32
N LYS A 28 2.45 43.39 -24.08
CA LYS A 28 3.89 43.57 -24.33
C LYS A 28 4.63 44.08 -23.09
N LYS A 29 3.95 44.85 -22.23
CA LYS A 29 4.51 45.33 -20.95
C LYS A 29 4.69 44.19 -19.95
N ARG A 30 3.75 43.24 -19.87
CA ARG A 30 3.88 42.04 -19.02
C ARG A 30 5.03 41.13 -19.45
N GLU A 31 5.25 40.96 -20.76
CA GLU A 31 6.40 40.19 -21.26
C GLU A 31 7.75 40.83 -20.92
N ALA A 32 7.86 42.15 -21.08
CA ALA A 32 9.07 42.89 -20.73
C ALA A 32 9.35 42.83 -19.21
N VAL A 33 8.31 42.99 -18.38
CA VAL A 33 8.43 42.87 -16.92
C VAL A 33 8.82 41.45 -16.51
N LYS A 34 8.28 40.41 -17.14
CA LYS A 34 8.66 39.01 -16.91
C LYS A 34 10.12 38.74 -17.31
N ALA A 35 10.56 39.28 -18.44
CA ALA A 35 11.95 39.16 -18.89
C ALA A 35 12.94 39.90 -17.98
N ILE A 36 12.53 41.04 -17.41
CA ILE A 36 13.34 41.82 -16.46
C ILE A 36 13.38 41.13 -15.09
N THR A 37 12.24 40.67 -14.57
CA THR A 37 12.20 39.91 -13.32
C THR A 37 12.99 38.60 -13.43
N ASP A 38 12.85 37.84 -14.53
CA ASP A 38 13.64 36.63 -14.77
C ASP A 38 15.15 36.90 -14.89
N LYS A 39 15.55 38.00 -15.56
CA LYS A 39 16.98 38.38 -15.65
C LYS A 39 17.55 38.84 -14.31
N THR A 40 16.76 39.54 -13.51
CA THR A 40 17.21 40.08 -12.21
C THR A 40 17.26 38.96 -11.16
N PHE A 41 16.30 38.02 -11.18
CA PHE A 41 16.30 36.82 -10.33
C PHE A 41 17.51 35.91 -10.63
N LYS A 42 17.82 35.71 -11.92
CA LYS A 42 18.97 34.88 -12.35
C LYS A 42 20.34 35.48 -12.02
N LYS A 43 20.44 36.81 -11.87
CA LYS A 43 21.73 37.48 -11.57
C LYS A 43 22.09 37.45 -10.08
N ASN A 44 21.08 37.36 -9.19
CA ASN A 44 21.27 37.39 -7.74
C ASN A 44 21.20 36.00 -7.07
N TYR A 45 20.72 34.97 -7.76
CA TYR A 45 20.83 33.58 -7.32
C TYR A 45 22.10 32.94 -7.90
N GLN A 46 23.26 33.17 -7.26
CA GLN A 46 24.31 32.13 -7.24
C GLN A 46 23.77 30.99 -6.36
N GLY A 47 22.82 30.23 -6.91
CA GLY A 47 22.21 29.12 -6.20
C GLY A 47 23.28 28.09 -5.88
N THR A 48 23.62 27.96 -4.61
CA THR A 48 24.29 26.75 -4.11
C THR A 48 23.45 25.57 -4.59
N THR A 49 23.97 24.81 -5.56
CA THR A 49 23.34 23.57 -6.01
C THR A 49 23.15 22.71 -4.77
N ARG A 50 21.90 22.51 -4.35
CA ARG A 50 21.60 21.66 -3.19
C ARG A 50 22.21 20.29 -3.46
N GLU A 51 23.06 19.85 -2.55
CA GLU A 51 23.68 18.53 -2.63
C GLU A 51 22.59 17.46 -2.71
N THR A 52 22.72 16.52 -3.63
CA THR A 52 21.74 15.45 -3.85
C THR A 52 22.33 14.10 -3.54
N VAL A 53 21.46 13.13 -3.27
CA VAL A 53 21.87 11.77 -2.94
C VAL A 53 22.49 11.12 -4.19
N PRO A 54 23.75 10.67 -4.13
CA PRO A 54 24.41 9.97 -5.22
C PRO A 54 23.70 8.68 -5.60
N TYR A 55 23.82 8.30 -6.88
CA TYR A 55 23.18 7.11 -7.44
C TYR A 55 23.49 5.81 -6.67
N ASN A 56 24.75 5.58 -6.29
CA ASN A 56 25.17 4.38 -5.57
C ASN A 56 24.49 4.23 -4.20
N ILE A 57 24.27 5.33 -3.47
CA ILE A 57 23.59 5.30 -2.17
C ILE A 57 22.11 4.94 -2.35
N GLY A 58 21.45 5.52 -3.35
CA GLY A 58 20.07 5.16 -3.67
C GLY A 58 19.96 3.71 -4.16
N LEU A 59 20.92 3.24 -4.95
CA LEU A 59 21.01 1.86 -5.42
C LEU A 59 21.14 0.86 -4.25
N ALA A 60 22.07 1.11 -3.33
CA ALA A 60 22.29 0.24 -2.17
C ALA A 60 21.08 0.22 -1.22
N ALA A 61 20.44 1.38 -0.96
CA ALA A 61 19.24 1.44 -0.14
C ALA A 61 18.06 0.70 -0.78
N TYR A 62 17.90 0.83 -2.10
CA TYR A 62 16.86 0.13 -2.84
C TYR A 62 17.06 -1.39 -2.75
N LYS A 63 18.30 -1.85 -2.99
CA LYS A 63 18.66 -3.26 -2.87
C LYS A 63 18.39 -3.79 -1.46
N TYR A 64 18.77 -3.04 -0.42
CA TYR A 64 18.56 -3.45 0.97
C TYR A 64 17.09 -3.77 1.26
N ILE A 65 16.15 -2.92 0.80
CA ILE A 65 14.71 -3.17 0.99
C ILE A 65 14.26 -4.43 0.24
N LEU A 66 14.79 -4.69 -0.96
CA LEU A 66 14.42 -5.87 -1.72
C LEU A 66 14.93 -7.17 -1.05
N ASP A 67 16.16 -7.17 -0.57
CA ASP A 67 16.82 -8.32 0.06
C ASP A 67 16.26 -8.60 1.46
N ASN A 68 16.15 -7.57 2.29
CA ASN A 68 15.92 -7.72 3.74
C ASN A 68 14.54 -7.22 4.18
N GLY A 69 13.86 -6.43 3.36
CA GLY A 69 12.72 -5.64 3.81
C GLY A 69 13.15 -4.51 4.76
N GLY A 70 12.32 -4.24 5.76
CA GLY A 70 12.59 -3.23 6.77
C GLY A 70 12.04 -1.83 6.47
N THR A 71 12.55 -0.85 7.22
CA THR A 71 12.12 0.54 7.16
C THR A 71 13.00 1.36 6.19
N PRO A 72 12.47 2.47 5.67
CA PRO A 72 13.25 3.35 4.79
C PRO A 72 14.48 3.94 5.48
N ARG A 73 14.39 4.14 6.79
CA ARG A 73 15.49 4.66 7.62
C ARG A 73 16.65 3.67 7.65
N GLU A 74 16.40 2.42 8.02
CA GLU A 74 17.43 1.36 8.07
C GLU A 74 18.13 1.20 6.71
N ALA A 75 17.37 1.21 5.62
CA ALA A 75 17.93 1.07 4.27
C ALA A 75 18.86 2.23 3.88
N LEU A 76 18.50 3.46 4.24
CA LEU A 76 19.31 4.64 3.97
C LEU A 76 20.52 4.73 4.91
N GLU A 77 20.37 4.38 6.19
CA GLU A 77 21.48 4.32 7.15
C GLU A 77 22.51 3.26 6.75
N TYR A 78 22.04 2.09 6.27
CA TYR A 78 22.89 1.06 5.71
C TYR A 78 23.67 1.57 4.49
N SER A 79 22.99 2.22 3.53
CA SER A 79 23.65 2.64 2.29
C SER A 79 24.69 3.74 2.50
N VAL A 80 24.49 4.65 3.46
CA VAL A 80 25.51 5.67 3.79
C VAL A 80 26.70 5.08 4.54
N THR A 81 26.47 4.08 5.40
CA THR A 81 27.54 3.35 6.10
C THR A 81 28.43 2.61 5.11
N VAL A 82 27.84 1.95 4.10
CA VAL A 82 28.56 1.24 3.03
C VAL A 82 29.38 2.17 2.13
N HIS A 83 29.06 3.46 2.11
CA HIS A 83 29.68 4.46 1.24
C HIS A 83 30.42 5.57 2.00
N ASP A 84 30.82 5.30 3.25
CA ASP A 84 31.62 6.20 4.09
C ASP A 84 31.03 7.62 4.23
N LYS A 85 29.70 7.71 4.38
CA LYS A 85 28.97 8.95 4.62
C LYS A 85 28.37 8.97 6.03
N SER A 86 28.36 10.15 6.65
CA SER A 86 27.76 10.33 7.97
C SER A 86 26.23 10.34 7.93
N LEU A 87 25.58 9.97 9.04
CA LEU A 87 24.13 10.08 9.20
C LEU A 87 23.62 11.53 9.16
N GLU A 88 24.39 12.48 9.70
CA GLU A 88 24.04 13.91 9.66
C GLU A 88 23.93 14.43 8.23
N TRP A 89 24.87 14.02 7.37
CA TRP A 89 24.82 14.31 5.94
C TRP A 89 23.55 13.75 5.30
N LEU A 90 23.18 12.50 5.60
CA LEU A 90 21.96 11.88 5.08
C LEU A 90 20.70 12.67 5.48
N ASP A 91 20.61 13.09 6.74
CA ASP A 91 19.48 13.85 7.24
C ASP A 91 19.32 15.20 6.54
N GLY A 92 20.43 15.84 6.15
CA GLY A 92 20.43 17.08 5.38
C GLY A 92 19.94 16.93 3.94
N ILE A 93 20.06 15.74 3.33
CA ILE A 93 19.86 15.60 1.88
C ILE A 93 18.84 14.53 1.43
N LYS A 94 18.35 13.65 2.30
CA LYS A 94 17.42 12.55 1.93
C LYS A 94 16.09 13.04 1.33
N HIS A 95 15.74 14.30 1.58
CA HIS A 95 14.56 14.98 1.05
C HIS A 95 14.86 15.89 -0.16
N ASN A 96 16.12 15.97 -0.60
CA ASN A 96 16.49 16.70 -1.80
C ASN A 96 16.08 15.94 -3.07
N PRO A 97 16.01 16.63 -4.23
CA PRO A 97 15.71 15.99 -5.50
C PRO A 97 16.64 14.79 -5.77
N TYR A 98 16.06 13.67 -6.17
CA TYR A 98 16.78 12.47 -6.56
C TYR A 98 16.59 12.20 -8.05
N TYR A 99 17.63 12.48 -8.83
CA TYR A 99 17.57 12.44 -10.28
C TYR A 99 17.76 11.04 -10.87
N HIS A 100 18.10 10.05 -10.04
CA HIS A 100 18.40 8.69 -10.47
C HIS A 100 17.28 7.68 -10.15
N SER A 101 16.06 8.17 -9.87
CA SER A 101 14.93 7.32 -9.52
C SER A 101 14.64 6.26 -10.59
N LYS A 102 14.74 6.62 -11.88
CA LYS A 102 14.42 5.71 -12.99
C LYS A 102 15.48 4.63 -13.15
N GLU A 103 16.74 5.03 -13.09
CA GLU A 103 17.93 4.22 -13.23
C GLU A 103 18.00 3.20 -12.09
N THR A 104 17.71 3.62 -10.85
CA THR A 104 17.70 2.77 -9.66
C THR A 104 16.70 1.61 -9.79
N VAL A 105 15.49 1.91 -10.26
CA VAL A 105 14.43 0.90 -10.48
C VAL A 105 14.78 -0.03 -11.64
N LYS A 106 15.46 0.48 -12.68
CA LYS A 106 15.88 -0.31 -13.84
C LYS A 106 17.02 -1.27 -13.47
N ALA A 107 17.98 -0.82 -12.68
CA ALA A 107 19.13 -1.63 -12.26
C ALA A 107 18.74 -2.88 -11.44
N HIS A 108 17.54 -2.89 -10.83
CA HIS A 108 17.02 -4.02 -10.06
C HIS A 108 15.88 -4.76 -10.77
N GLU A 109 15.67 -4.56 -12.08
CA GLU A 109 14.54 -5.19 -12.77
C GLU A 109 14.58 -6.72 -12.77
N ASP A 110 15.78 -7.28 -12.68
CA ASP A 110 15.99 -8.71 -12.59
C ASP A 110 15.98 -9.28 -11.18
N HIS A 111 15.85 -8.43 -10.16
CA HIS A 111 15.84 -8.86 -8.77
C HIS A 111 14.62 -9.76 -8.48
N PRO A 112 14.80 -10.95 -7.87
CA PRO A 112 13.71 -11.90 -7.63
C PRO A 112 12.51 -11.28 -6.92
N ALA A 113 12.74 -10.59 -5.79
CA ALA A 113 11.67 -9.89 -5.06
C ALA A 113 10.93 -8.86 -5.93
N GLN A 114 11.64 -8.08 -6.76
CA GLN A 114 11.01 -7.10 -7.64
C GLN A 114 10.16 -7.76 -8.72
N LYS A 115 10.64 -8.86 -9.31
CA LYS A 115 9.90 -9.67 -10.28
C LYS A 115 8.63 -10.25 -9.68
N THR A 116 8.71 -10.82 -8.49
CA THR A 116 7.54 -11.35 -7.77
C THR A 116 6.53 -10.25 -7.48
N MET A 117 6.96 -9.11 -6.94
CA MET A 117 6.07 -7.98 -6.66
C MET A 117 5.36 -7.43 -7.91
N LEU A 118 6.06 -7.39 -9.05
CA LEU A 118 5.45 -7.00 -10.34
C LEU A 118 4.43 -8.03 -10.81
N ARG A 119 4.78 -9.32 -10.77
CA ARG A 119 3.91 -10.41 -11.19
C ARG A 119 2.62 -10.46 -10.37
N ASN A 120 2.74 -10.24 -9.06
CA ASN A 120 1.61 -10.28 -8.13
C ASN A 120 0.85 -8.94 -8.07
N GLY A 121 1.29 -7.92 -8.83
CA GLY A 121 0.64 -6.61 -8.88
C GLY A 121 0.77 -5.77 -7.60
N THR A 122 1.66 -6.15 -6.67
CA THR A 122 1.85 -5.46 -5.38
C THR A 122 2.76 -4.24 -5.48
N MET A 123 3.41 -4.02 -6.63
CA MET A 123 4.29 -2.88 -6.88
C MET A 123 3.95 -2.15 -8.19
N ASP A 124 3.86 -0.82 -8.10
CA ASP A 124 3.78 0.07 -9.26
C ASP A 124 5.18 0.61 -9.65
N LYS A 125 5.72 0.09 -10.76
CA LYS A 125 7.03 0.49 -11.31
C LYS A 125 7.06 1.98 -11.69
N SER A 126 5.93 2.52 -12.19
CA SER A 126 5.84 3.91 -12.64
C SER A 126 5.87 4.87 -11.46
N ALA A 127 5.17 4.55 -10.36
CA ALA A 127 5.22 5.32 -9.12
C ALA A 127 6.63 5.36 -8.51
N LEU A 128 7.40 4.27 -8.58
CA LEU A 128 8.79 4.28 -8.09
C LEU A 128 9.70 5.14 -8.96
N LYS A 129 9.54 5.06 -10.29
CA LYS A 129 10.29 5.85 -11.27
C LYS A 129 10.01 7.35 -11.20
N SER A 130 8.81 7.75 -10.77
CA SER A 130 8.38 9.14 -10.64
C SER A 130 8.63 9.76 -9.26
N SER A 131 9.34 9.05 -8.38
CA SER A 131 9.67 9.59 -7.05
C SER A 131 10.65 10.76 -7.17
N ASN A 132 10.34 11.86 -6.48
CA ASN A 132 11.12 13.10 -6.53
C ASN A 132 12.34 13.07 -5.60
N THR A 133 12.31 12.26 -4.55
CA THR A 133 13.38 12.17 -3.54
C THR A 133 13.72 10.72 -3.26
N VAL A 134 14.95 10.45 -2.79
CA VAL A 134 15.36 9.08 -2.44
C VAL A 134 14.48 8.54 -1.32
N ASN A 135 14.17 9.36 -0.31
CA ASN A 135 13.33 8.93 0.80
C ASN A 135 11.92 8.55 0.33
N GLN A 136 11.34 9.30 -0.61
CA GLN A 136 10.05 8.97 -1.20
C GLN A 136 10.11 7.64 -1.94
N GLN A 137 11.16 7.40 -2.73
CA GLN A 137 11.33 6.16 -3.48
C GLN A 137 11.45 4.96 -2.55
N ILE A 138 12.36 5.02 -1.57
CA ILE A 138 12.60 3.93 -0.62
C ILE A 138 11.38 3.70 0.28
N THR A 139 10.67 4.77 0.68
CA THR A 139 9.41 4.65 1.44
C THR A 139 8.34 3.91 0.67
N ARG A 140 8.16 4.24 -0.62
CA ARG A 140 7.20 3.53 -1.48
C ARG A 140 7.59 2.07 -1.64
N LEU A 141 8.86 1.79 -1.93
CA LEU A 141 9.35 0.42 -2.09
C LEU A 141 9.14 -0.42 -0.81
N SER A 142 9.49 0.13 0.36
CA SER A 142 9.28 -0.55 1.66
C SER A 142 7.81 -0.91 1.88
N ARG A 143 6.87 -0.06 1.47
CA ARG A 143 5.43 -0.38 1.54
C ARG A 143 5.05 -1.52 0.58
N TYR A 144 5.54 -1.49 -0.66
CA TYR A 144 5.27 -2.55 -1.63
C TYR A 144 5.83 -3.90 -1.16
N LYS A 145 7.07 -3.92 -0.64
CA LYS A 145 7.67 -5.13 -0.07
C LYS A 145 6.84 -5.69 1.09
N LYS A 146 6.43 -4.83 2.03
CA LYS A 146 5.55 -5.24 3.15
C LYS A 146 4.21 -5.81 2.72
N VAL A 147 3.62 -5.27 1.65
CA VAL A 147 2.36 -5.81 1.10
C VAL A 147 2.60 -7.17 0.45
N SER A 148 3.67 -7.30 -0.33
CA SER A 148 4.04 -8.55 -0.97
C SER A 148 4.30 -9.67 0.04
N ASP A 149 5.08 -9.40 1.08
CA ASP A 149 5.44 -10.40 2.10
C ASP A 149 4.21 -10.85 2.89
N LYS A 150 3.27 -9.93 3.13
CA LYS A 150 1.99 -10.27 3.75
C LYS A 150 1.09 -11.09 2.85
N LEU A 151 1.08 -10.81 1.54
CA LEU A 151 0.29 -11.56 0.58
C LEU A 151 0.80 -13.00 0.49
N GLU A 152 2.11 -13.18 0.35
CA GLU A 152 2.76 -14.50 0.33
C GLU A 152 2.45 -15.29 1.62
N GLY A 153 2.63 -14.66 2.79
CA GLY A 153 2.28 -15.31 4.06
C GLY A 153 0.78 -15.58 4.27
N LEU A 154 -0.12 -14.93 3.52
CA LEU A 154 -1.55 -15.25 3.52
C LEU A 154 -1.86 -16.39 2.55
N GLU A 155 -1.22 -16.42 1.39
CA GLU A 155 -1.32 -17.50 0.41
C GLU A 155 -0.88 -18.84 1.03
N ASP A 156 0.28 -18.87 1.70
CA ASP A 156 0.79 -20.06 2.40
C ASP A 156 -0.19 -20.57 3.48
N ARG A 157 -0.84 -19.64 4.20
CA ARG A 157 -1.82 -19.98 5.24
C ARG A 157 -3.11 -20.53 4.66
N VAL A 158 -3.56 -20.01 3.52
CA VAL A 158 -4.74 -20.53 2.83
C VAL A 158 -4.45 -21.94 2.32
N GLU A 159 -3.30 -22.17 1.70
CA GLU A 159 -2.89 -23.50 1.25
C GLU A 159 -2.83 -24.51 2.42
N GLY A 160 -2.24 -24.11 3.56
CA GLY A 160 -2.23 -24.93 4.77
C GLY A 160 -3.63 -25.28 5.29
N LEU A 161 -4.54 -24.30 5.32
CA LEU A 161 -5.93 -24.52 5.73
C LEU A 161 -6.69 -25.43 4.75
N GLU A 162 -6.47 -25.27 3.44
CA GLU A 162 -7.08 -26.15 2.43
C GLU A 162 -6.64 -27.61 2.62
N TYR A 163 -5.36 -27.83 2.91
CA TYR A 163 -4.83 -29.15 3.22
C TYR A 163 -5.44 -29.75 4.50
N GLU A 164 -5.56 -28.95 5.57
CA GLU A 164 -6.19 -29.38 6.83
C GLU A 164 -7.67 -29.73 6.63
N VAL A 165 -8.41 -28.91 5.88
CA VAL A 165 -9.83 -29.15 5.57
C VAL A 165 -10.00 -30.44 4.77
N ASP A 166 -9.15 -30.69 3.77
CA ASP A 166 -9.19 -31.94 2.99
C ASP A 166 -8.89 -33.16 3.87
N THR A 167 -7.89 -33.06 4.75
CA THR A 167 -7.52 -34.13 5.68
C THR A 167 -8.66 -34.45 6.65
N HIS A 168 -9.21 -33.43 7.32
CA HIS A 168 -10.34 -33.62 8.23
C HIS A 168 -11.59 -34.11 7.50
N SER A 169 -11.85 -33.65 6.28
CA SER A 169 -12.99 -34.13 5.47
C SER A 169 -12.85 -35.63 5.18
N LYS A 170 -11.65 -36.10 4.83
CA LYS A 170 -11.37 -37.53 4.64
C LYS A 170 -11.56 -38.33 5.92
N GLU A 171 -11.13 -37.81 7.07
CA GLU A 171 -11.29 -38.46 8.37
C GLU A 171 -12.76 -38.54 8.79
N ILE A 172 -13.52 -37.45 8.68
CA ILE A 172 -14.97 -37.43 8.92
C ILE A 172 -15.67 -38.47 8.04
N ASN A 173 -15.30 -38.55 6.76
CA ASN A 173 -15.87 -39.53 5.85
C ASN A 173 -15.53 -40.98 6.24
N ARG A 174 -14.31 -41.23 6.76
CA ARG A 174 -13.94 -42.54 7.31
C ARG A 174 -14.75 -42.87 8.56
N LEU A 175 -14.89 -41.92 9.48
CA LEU A 175 -15.68 -42.08 10.70
C LEU A 175 -17.14 -42.37 10.37
N LYS A 176 -17.78 -41.58 9.49
CA LYS A 176 -19.14 -41.82 8.99
C LYS A 176 -19.33 -43.25 8.49
N ARG A 177 -18.37 -43.77 7.72
CA ARG A 177 -18.39 -45.16 7.22
C ARG A 177 -18.26 -46.20 8.32
N HIS A 178 -17.42 -45.98 9.33
CA HIS A 178 -17.20 -46.94 10.42
C HIS A 178 -18.32 -46.95 11.45
N THR A 179 -18.91 -45.79 11.74
CA THR A 179 -20.02 -45.68 12.70
C THR A 179 -21.37 -46.03 12.09
N GLY A 180 -21.44 -46.19 10.77
CA GLY A 180 -22.72 -46.37 10.06
C GLY A 180 -23.64 -45.15 10.21
N ILE A 181 -23.09 -43.99 10.58
CA ILE A 181 -23.82 -42.73 10.59
C ILE A 181 -24.02 -42.34 9.13
N GLU A 182 -25.12 -42.81 8.54
CA GLU A 182 -25.68 -42.20 7.34
C GLU A 182 -25.96 -40.73 7.64
N GLU A 183 -25.81 -39.87 6.63
CA GLU A 183 -26.29 -38.50 6.71
C GLU A 183 -27.80 -38.55 6.94
N LEU A 184 -28.21 -38.43 8.20
CA LEU A 184 -29.58 -38.15 8.55
C LEU A 184 -29.94 -36.85 7.84
N SER A 185 -30.99 -36.90 7.01
CA SER A 185 -31.52 -35.67 6.43
C SER A 185 -31.85 -34.69 7.56
N ASP A 186 -31.75 -33.39 7.30
CA ASP A 186 -32.10 -32.34 8.28
C ASP A 186 -33.48 -32.57 8.91
N LYS A 187 -34.40 -33.16 8.13
CA LYS A 187 -35.72 -33.57 8.62
C LYS A 187 -35.61 -34.68 9.67
N SER A 188 -34.84 -35.74 9.43
CA SER A 188 -34.67 -36.84 10.39
C SER A 188 -33.98 -36.38 11.69
N LEU A 189 -32.96 -35.53 11.57
CA LEU A 189 -32.34 -34.84 12.72
C LEU A 189 -33.35 -33.95 13.46
N GLY A 190 -34.17 -33.20 12.72
CA GLY A 190 -35.24 -32.40 13.28
C GLY A 190 -36.28 -33.22 14.05
N TYR A 191 -36.58 -34.45 13.62
CA TYR A 191 -37.46 -35.37 14.34
C TYR A 191 -36.84 -35.85 15.67
N GLN A 192 -35.55 -36.19 15.68
CA GLN A 192 -34.83 -36.54 16.91
C GLN A 192 -34.81 -35.38 17.92
N MET A 193 -34.51 -34.16 17.47
CA MET A 193 -34.55 -32.96 18.31
C MET A 193 -35.96 -32.68 18.87
N TYR A 194 -37.00 -32.99 18.09
CA TYR A 194 -38.38 -32.94 18.56
C TYR A 194 -38.65 -33.97 19.66
N GLN A 195 -38.20 -35.22 19.52
CA GLN A 195 -38.33 -36.24 20.57
C GLN A 195 -37.61 -35.83 21.87
N GLN A 196 -36.49 -35.10 21.75
CA GLN A 196 -35.77 -34.48 22.87
C GLN A 196 -36.44 -33.21 23.44
N LYS A 197 -37.65 -32.86 22.97
CA LYS A 197 -38.45 -31.70 23.41
C LYS A 197 -37.77 -30.34 23.19
N MET A 198 -36.91 -30.21 22.18
CA MET A 198 -36.34 -28.92 21.80
C MET A 198 -37.39 -27.99 21.20
N THR A 199 -37.21 -26.67 21.35
CA THR A 199 -38.14 -25.66 20.83
C THR A 199 -37.93 -25.42 19.34
N GLN A 200 -38.97 -24.92 18.65
CA GLN A 200 -38.91 -24.71 17.19
C GLN A 200 -37.83 -23.76 16.73
N LYS A 201 -37.62 -22.72 17.54
CA LYS A 201 -36.59 -21.73 17.29
C LYS A 201 -35.19 -22.35 17.37
N LYS A 202 -34.95 -23.18 18.39
CA LYS A 202 -33.64 -23.81 18.61
C LYS A 202 -33.31 -24.81 17.51
N VAL A 203 -34.29 -25.61 17.06
CA VAL A 203 -34.10 -26.55 15.93
C VAL A 203 -33.83 -25.82 14.62
N ALA A 204 -34.54 -24.72 14.36
CA ALA A 204 -34.33 -23.88 13.17
C ALA A 204 -32.91 -23.27 13.14
N GLU A 205 -32.43 -22.83 14.29
CA GLU A 205 -31.08 -22.25 14.46
C GLU A 205 -29.99 -23.32 14.28
N GLU A 206 -30.13 -24.48 14.94
CA GLU A 206 -29.14 -25.57 14.90
C GLU A 206 -28.99 -26.17 13.50
N LEU A 207 -30.11 -26.39 12.80
CA LEU A 207 -30.14 -26.97 11.45
C LEU A 207 -30.05 -25.92 10.34
N LYS A 208 -29.98 -24.62 10.69
CA LYS A 208 -29.94 -23.49 9.75
C LYS A 208 -31.07 -23.49 8.72
N VAL A 209 -32.28 -23.86 9.15
CA VAL A 209 -33.50 -23.86 8.31
C VAL A 209 -34.53 -22.85 8.83
N SER A 210 -35.47 -22.44 7.98
CA SER A 210 -36.52 -21.51 8.40
C SER A 210 -37.44 -22.13 9.47
N ILE A 211 -37.93 -21.31 10.43
CA ILE A 211 -38.93 -21.75 11.42
C ILE A 211 -40.18 -22.32 10.74
N ALA A 212 -40.57 -21.78 9.58
CA ALA A 212 -41.71 -22.29 8.81
C ALA A 212 -41.47 -23.74 8.32
N THR A 213 -40.26 -24.04 7.86
CA THR A 213 -39.84 -25.40 7.49
C THR A 213 -39.99 -26.36 8.67
N VAL A 214 -39.48 -25.97 9.85
CA VAL A 214 -39.56 -26.81 11.06
C VAL A 214 -41.01 -26.98 11.52
N LYS A 215 -41.83 -25.93 11.44
CA LYS A 215 -43.27 -25.99 11.77
C LYS A 215 -44.03 -26.97 10.88
N ARG A 216 -43.74 -26.99 9.57
CA ARG A 216 -44.30 -27.97 8.62
C ARG A 216 -43.91 -29.39 9.02
N TRP A 217 -42.62 -29.63 9.27
CA TRP A 217 -42.12 -30.93 9.71
C TRP A 217 -42.79 -31.41 11.00
N TRP A 218 -42.97 -30.52 11.99
CA TRP A 218 -43.64 -30.85 13.24
C TRP A 218 -45.07 -31.37 13.09
N LYS A 219 -45.80 -30.83 12.11
CA LYS A 219 -47.15 -31.29 11.82
C LYS A 219 -47.11 -32.74 11.38
N GLU A 220 -46.20 -33.06 10.45
CA GLU A 220 -45.99 -34.41 9.95
C GLU A 220 -45.51 -35.36 11.05
N TYR A 221 -44.66 -34.89 11.98
CA TYR A 221 -44.20 -35.69 13.12
C TYR A 221 -45.33 -36.05 14.08
N LYS A 222 -46.21 -35.08 14.39
CA LYS A 222 -47.39 -35.32 15.22
C LYS A 222 -48.41 -36.26 14.59
N GLU A 223 -48.49 -36.27 13.26
CA GLU A 223 -49.33 -37.22 12.52
C GLU A 223 -48.73 -38.63 12.59
N ARG A 224 -47.40 -38.74 12.40
CA ARG A 224 -46.67 -40.01 12.48
C ARG A 224 -46.70 -40.63 13.89
N ASP A 225 -46.59 -39.82 14.94
CA ASP A 225 -46.68 -40.28 16.34
C ASP A 225 -48.10 -40.75 16.74
N LYS A 226 -49.14 -40.44 15.96
CA LYS A 226 -50.52 -40.92 16.22
C LYS A 226 -50.83 -42.27 15.57
N GLU A 227 -50.02 -42.68 14.60
CA GLU A 227 -50.18 -43.95 13.88
C GLU A 227 -49.54 -45.14 14.61
N TYR A 228 -48.81 -44.89 15.70
CA TYR A 228 -48.18 -45.87 16.60
C TYR A 228 -48.74 -45.73 18.01
#